data_AF-A0A1H0WTE2-F1
#
_entry.id   AF-A0A1H0WTE2-F1
#
_cell.length_a   1.000
_cell.length_b   1.000
_cell.length_c   1.000
_cell.angle_alpha   90.00
_cell.angle_beta   90.00
_cell.angle_gamma   90.00
#
_symmetry.space_group_name_H-M   'P 1'
#
loop_
_entity.id
_entity.type
_entity.pdbx_description
1 polymer ?
#
loop_
_entity_poly.entity_id
_entity_poly.type
_entity_poly.pdbx_seq_one_letter_code
_entity_poly.pdbx_strand_id
1 'polypeptide(L)' 'MMLADQDSWDRYRAAQWLNLRRWLDQNPDDEPAVEVRAELTTDPARYTRYEREYLGWGVFALRGR' A
#
# COMPACT_ATOMS: atom_id res chain seq x y z
N MET A 1 -8.61 -16.61 -14.22
CA MET A 1 -8.79 -15.34 -13.48
C MET A 1 -8.08 -15.50 -12.15
N MET A 2 -7.29 -14.52 -11.75
CA MET A 2 -6.67 -14.47 -10.43
C MET A 2 -7.15 -13.19 -9.75
N LEU A 3 -7.84 -13.32 -8.63
CA LEU A 3 -8.31 -12.19 -7.84
C LEU A 3 -7.38 -12.00 -6.65
N ALA A 4 -7.08 -10.75 -6.33
CA ALA A 4 -6.48 -10.40 -5.06
C ALA A 4 -7.48 -10.70 -3.93
N ASP A 5 -6.99 -11.28 -2.85
CA ASP A 5 -7.66 -11.34 -1.56
C ASP A 5 -7.10 -10.24 -0.63
N GLN A 6 -7.69 -10.13 0.56
CA GLN A 6 -7.26 -9.14 1.55
C GLN A 6 -5.80 -9.37 1.99
N ASP A 7 -5.34 -10.61 2.09
CA ASP A 7 -3.96 -10.92 2.48
C ASP A 7 -2.96 -10.47 1.40
N SER A 8 -3.30 -10.60 0.12
CA SER A 8 -2.47 -10.13 -0.98
C SER A 8 -2.39 -8.59 -1.02
N TRP A 9 -3.49 -7.91 -0.70
CA TRP A 9 -3.50 -6.45 -0.48
C TRP A 9 -2.68 -6.05 0.76
N ASP A 10 -2.81 -6.78 1.87
CA ASP A 10 -2.07 -6.54 3.12
C ASP A 10 -0.57 -6.65 2.85
N ARG A 11 -0.12 -7.68 2.12
CA ARG A 11 1.29 -7.83 1.72
C ARG A 11 1.77 -6.68 0.83
N TYR A 12 0.93 -6.21 -0.10
CA TYR A 12 1.29 -5.10 -0.99
C TYR A 12 1.43 -3.77 -0.23
N ARG A 13 0.47 -3.42 0.63
CA ARG A 13 0.47 -2.13 1.36
C ARG A 13 1.45 -2.12 2.53
N ALA A 14 1.49 -3.18 3.34
CA ALA A 14 2.37 -3.23 4.51
C ALA A 14 3.86 -3.19 4.13
N ALA A 15 4.24 -3.80 3.00
CA ALA A 15 5.62 -3.73 2.51
C ALA A 15 6.05 -2.30 2.16
N GLN A 16 5.15 -1.48 1.60
CA GLN A 16 5.43 -0.08 1.30
C GLN A 16 5.69 0.72 2.58
N TRP A 17 4.86 0.54 3.61
CA TRP A 17 5.04 1.25 4.88
C TRP A 17 6.36 0.87 5.57
N LEU A 18 6.73 -0.41 5.55
CA LEU A 18 8.03 -0.83 6.09
C LEU A 18 9.20 -0.17 5.34
N ASN A 19 9.10 -0.07 4.02
CA ASN A 19 10.12 0.59 3.20
C ASN A 19 10.21 2.10 3.52
N LEU A 20 9.07 2.80 3.55
CA LEU A 20 9.04 4.22 3.90
C LEU A 20 9.55 4.48 5.32
N ARG A 21 9.22 3.61 6.29
CA ARG A 21 9.71 3.73 7.66
C ARG A 21 11.23 3.63 7.74
N ARG A 22 11.82 2.67 7.03
CA ARG A 22 13.28 2.47 6.95
C ARG A 22 13.97 3.60 6.21
N TRP A 23 13.34 4.10 5.15
CA TRP A 23 13.84 5.25 4.41
C TRP A 23 13.88 6.50 5.31
N LEU A 24 12.84 6.75 6.10
CA LEU A 24 12.82 7.84 7.09
C LEU A 24 13.91 7.73 8.16
N ASP A 25 14.27 6.51 8.57
CA ASP A 25 15.38 6.32 9.52
C ASP A 25 16.73 6.73 8.93
N GLN A 26 16.88 6.62 7.60
CA GLN A 26 18.14 6.94 6.91
C GLN A 26 18.19 8.37 6.38
N ASN A 27 17.02 8.99 6.15
CA ASN A 27 16.89 10.29 5.49
C ASN A 27 15.96 11.22 6.30
N PRO A 28 16.29 11.54 7.57
CA PRO A 28 15.40 12.30 8.45
C PRO A 28 15.27 13.78 8.07
N ASP A 29 16.28 14.35 7.41
CA ASP A 29 16.38 15.77 7.06
C ASP A 29 16.13 16.05 5.57
N ASP A 30 15.84 15.00 4.80
CA ASP A 30 15.49 15.11 3.38
C ASP A 30 14.16 15.85 3.22
N GLU A 31 14.04 16.65 2.16
CA GLU A 31 12.85 17.45 1.87
C GLU A 31 11.52 16.67 2.01
N PRO A 32 11.36 15.45 1.45
CA PRO A 32 10.10 14.70 1.57
C PRO A 32 9.85 14.02 2.93
N ALA A 33 10.76 14.13 3.92
CA ALA A 33 10.64 13.39 5.18
C ALA A 33 9.38 13.75 5.98
N VAL A 34 8.90 14.99 5.87
CA VAL A 34 7.69 15.45 6.55
C VAL A 34 6.46 14.80 5.92
N GLU A 35 6.36 14.80 4.59
CA GLU A 35 5.25 14.21 3.84
C GLU A 35 5.19 12.70 4.03
N VAL A 36 6.33 12.01 3.94
CA VAL A 36 6.40 10.55 4.15
C VAL A 36 5.96 10.16 5.56
N ARG A 37 6.29 10.97 6.57
CA ARG A 37 5.83 10.75 7.95
C ARG A 37 4.32 10.95 8.10
N ALA A 38 3.76 11.96 7.43
CA ALA A 38 2.32 12.19 7.41
C ALA A 38 1.57 11.04 6.73
N GLU A 39 2.10 10.53 5.61
CA GLU A 39 1.57 9.35 4.92
C GLU A 39 1.57 8.14 5.84
N LEU A 40 2.73 7.76 6.42
CA LEU A 40 2.83 6.62 7.33
C LEU A 40 1.92 6.70 8.55
N THR A 41 1.58 7.92 9.01
CA THR A 41 0.69 8.12 10.15
C THR A 41 -0.77 7.83 9.80
N THR A 42 -1.19 8.07 8.55
CA THR A 42 -2.60 8.05 8.15
C THR A 42 -2.96 6.87 7.25
N ASP A 43 -2.03 6.40 6.43
CA ASP A 43 -2.27 5.37 5.42
C ASP A 43 -2.75 4.03 5.97
N PRO A 44 -2.19 3.47 7.06
CA PRO A 44 -2.67 2.20 7.60
C PRO A 44 -4.14 2.23 8.04
N ALA A 45 -4.56 3.34 8.68
CA ALA A 45 -5.94 3.55 9.09
C ALA A 45 -6.85 3.77 7.88
N ARG A 46 -6.40 4.54 6.88
CA ARG A 46 -7.16 4.76 5.64
C ARG A 46 -7.35 3.45 4.87
N TYR A 47 -6.29 2.66 4.74
CA TYR A 47 -6.32 1.36 4.07
C TYR A 47 -7.32 0.41 4.74
N THR A 48 -7.20 0.22 6.05
CA THR A 48 -8.09 -0.69 6.81
C THR A 48 -9.55 -0.24 6.80
N ARG A 49 -9.81 1.07 6.78
CA ARG A 49 -11.17 1.63 6.78
C ARG A 49 -11.85 1.62 5.41
N TYR A 50 -11.11 1.81 4.33
CA TYR A 50 -11.70 2.10 3.03
C TYR A 50 -11.21 1.20 1.89
N GLU A 51 -9.95 0.80 1.88
CA GLU A 51 -9.39 0.07 0.73
C GLU A 51 -9.52 -1.45 0.92
N ARG A 52 -9.16 -1.95 2.11
CA ARG A 52 -9.08 -3.39 2.41
C ARG A 52 -10.38 -4.15 2.15
N GLU A 53 -11.51 -3.53 2.44
CA GLU A 53 -12.83 -4.16 2.29
C GLU A 53 -13.47 -3.88 0.93
N TYR A 54 -13.22 -2.70 0.35
CA TYR A 54 -14.04 -2.19 -0.75
C TYR A 54 -13.31 -2.13 -2.10
N LEU A 55 -11.98 -2.30 -2.14
CA LEU A 55 -11.21 -2.24 -3.38
C LEU A 55 -10.72 -3.63 -3.81
N GLY A 56 -11.33 -4.17 -4.86
CA GLY A 56 -10.89 -5.42 -5.50
C GLY A 56 -9.82 -5.18 -6.57
N TRP A 57 -8.97 -6.18 -6.79
CA TRP A 57 -8.04 -6.22 -7.92
C TRP A 57 -7.97 -7.63 -8.51
N GLY A 58 -7.69 -7.76 -9.80
CA GLY A 58 -7.52 -9.06 -10.42
C GLY A 58 -6.98 -9.02 -11.84
N VAL A 59 -6.41 -10.14 -12.27
CA VAL A 59 -5.91 -10.36 -13.62
C VAL A 59 -6.86 -11.25 -14.41
N PHE A 60 -7.26 -10.77 -15.58
CA PHE A 60 -8.18 -11.44 -16.49
C PHE A 60 -7.46 -11.72 -17.82
N ALA A 61 -7.30 -12.98 -18.16
CA ALA A 61 -6.83 -13.40 -19.48
C ALA A 61 -8.04 -13.57 -20.40
N LEU A 62 -8.07 -12.81 -21.49
CA LEU A 62 -9.15 -12.82 -22.48
C LEU A 62 -8.62 -13.31 -23.82
N ARG A 63 -9.47 -13.96 -24.62
CA ARG A 63 -9.19 -14.32 -26.01
C ARG A 63 -10.34 -13.83 -26.89
N GLY A 64 -10.02 -13.35 -28.09
CA GLY A 64 -11.02 -13.09 -29.12
C GLY A 64 -11.82 -14.35 -29.46
N ARG A 65 -13.05 -14.16 -29.94
CA ARG A 65 -13.86 -15.28 -30.45
C ARG A 65 -13.16 -15.97 -31.61
#